data_AF-A0A941ZBL5-F1
#
_entry.id   AF-A0A941ZBL5-F1
#
_cell.length_a   1.000
_cell.length_b   1.000
_cell.length_c   1.000
_cell.angle_alpha   90.00
_cell.angle_beta   90.00
_cell.angle_gamma   90.00
#
_symmetry.space_group_name_H-M   'P 1'
#
loop_
_entity.id
_entity.type
_entity.pdbx_description
1 polymer ?
#
loop_
_entity_poly.entity_id
_entity_poly.type
_entity_poly.pdbx_seq_one_letter_code
_entity_poly.pdbx_strand_id
1 'polypeptide(L)'
;MLKKTALAAAIAATCASSLHAYAADSRELTEIREQIRQMKNDYESRIQALEKRLAEAQSQQKVPVTPTAAAPQLVEVPAMAAAPVPAAAASNGNGFNPAISLILGGTYAHIKQDPTQYRLQGFMTGGEVGPGSRSFNLGESELTFSANIDHMFSGQLTFALGSDNSASVEEAFIQAKGLAGGTNLKAGRFLSGIGYMNSQHAHTWDFVDAPLAYQAFLGGQYKQDGLQAKWIAPTDTYLEIGAEIGNGGSFPGTSRNKNGANAAAVFARTGGDIGASSSWRAGISYLRTRAEDRVHTELDGSEFAFSGRSS
;
A
#
# COMPACT_ATOMS: atom_id res chain seq x y z
N MET A 1 -34.79 23.58 9.16
CA MET A 1 -34.24 23.50 7.79
C MET A 1 -33.36 24.73 7.53
N LEU A 2 -32.09 24.71 7.97
CA LEU A 2 -31.15 25.78 7.66
C LEU A 2 -30.71 25.65 6.19
N LYS A 3 -30.90 26.72 5.42
CA LYS A 3 -30.69 26.75 3.98
C LYS A 3 -29.18 26.66 3.68
N LYS A 4 -28.82 25.73 2.78
CA LYS A 4 -27.46 25.46 2.27
C LYS A 4 -26.72 26.69 1.73
N THR A 5 -27.43 27.79 1.51
CA THR A 5 -26.89 29.08 1.08
C THR A 5 -26.14 29.85 2.17
N ALA A 6 -26.47 29.64 3.46
CA ALA A 6 -25.81 30.35 4.56
C ALA A 6 -24.38 29.81 4.84
N LEU A 7 -24.15 28.52 4.58
CA LEU A 7 -22.83 27.88 4.77
C LEU A 7 -21.83 28.28 3.68
N ALA A 8 -22.31 28.51 2.44
CA ALA A 8 -21.47 28.97 1.33
C ALA A 8 -21.00 30.43 1.49
N ALA A 9 -21.83 31.30 2.08
CA ALA A 9 -21.48 32.69 2.34
C ALA A 9 -20.42 32.86 3.45
N ALA A 10 -20.41 31.96 4.44
CA ALA A 10 -19.42 31.99 5.53
C ALA A 10 -18.01 31.58 5.07
N ILE A 11 -17.91 30.67 4.08
CA ILE A 11 -16.62 30.21 3.53
C ILE A 11 -16.01 31.25 2.57
N ALA A 12 -16.84 32.02 1.86
CA ALA A 12 -16.37 33.10 0.99
C ALA A 12 -15.85 34.32 1.77
N ALA A 13 -16.38 34.60 2.96
CA ALA A 13 -15.96 35.74 3.79
C ALA A 13 -14.57 35.55 4.43
N THR A 14 -14.11 34.31 4.64
CA THR A 14 -12.77 34.01 5.17
C THR A 14 -11.65 34.11 4.14
N CYS A 15 -11.96 34.18 2.84
CA CYS A 15 -10.95 34.31 1.77
C CYS A 15 -10.65 35.76 1.36
N ALA A 16 -11.39 36.75 1.88
CA ALA A 16 -11.27 38.16 1.48
C ALA A 16 -10.41 39.01 2.43
N SER A 17 -9.89 38.46 3.54
CA SER A 17 -8.94 39.16 4.40
C SER A 17 -7.53 39.02 3.85
N SER A 18 -7.15 39.92 2.95
CA SER A 18 -5.75 40.15 2.58
C SER A 18 -4.97 40.62 3.81
N LEU A 19 -4.10 39.74 4.30
CA LEU A 19 -3.09 40.08 5.31
C LEU A 19 -2.22 41.19 4.72
N HIS A 20 -2.22 42.35 5.36
CA HIS A 20 -1.34 43.45 4.98
C HIS A 20 0.09 43.04 5.30
N ALA A 21 0.89 42.83 4.26
CA ALA A 21 2.33 42.60 4.40
C ALA A 21 2.99 43.92 4.79
N TYR A 22 3.49 43.99 6.02
CA TYR A 22 4.38 45.07 6.44
C TYR A 22 5.68 44.96 5.64
N ALA A 23 6.14 46.08 5.07
CA ALA A 23 7.45 46.15 4.43
C ALA A 23 8.51 45.87 5.50
N ALA A 24 9.31 44.83 5.30
CA ALA A 24 10.39 44.45 6.22
C ALA A 24 11.34 45.64 6.45
N ASP A 25 11.64 45.91 7.71
CA ASP A 25 12.48 47.04 8.11
C ASP A 25 13.91 46.82 7.60
N SER A 26 14.64 47.90 7.29
CA SER A 26 16.01 47.81 6.71
C SER A 26 16.99 46.99 7.56
N ARG A 27 16.71 46.92 8.87
CA ARG A 27 17.42 46.11 9.86
C ARG A 27 17.12 44.62 9.72
N GLU A 28 15.85 44.24 9.54
CA GLU A 28 15.44 42.84 9.31
C GLU A 28 16.04 42.28 8.02
N LEU A 29 16.07 43.09 6.95
CA LEU A 29 16.72 42.70 5.69
C LEU A 29 18.23 42.45 5.86
N THR A 30 18.88 43.17 6.76
CA THR A 30 20.31 43.00 7.05
C THR A 30 20.55 41.74 7.89
N GLU A 31 19.70 41.48 8.87
CA GLU A 31 19.73 40.24 9.68
C GLU A 31 19.45 39.00 8.82
N ILE A 32 18.47 39.05 7.92
CA ILE A 32 18.16 37.95 6.98
C ILE A 32 19.35 37.71 6.03
N ARG A 33 20.00 38.76 5.52
CA ARG A 33 21.19 38.60 4.66
C ARG A 33 22.36 37.95 5.41
N GLU A 34 22.55 38.30 6.68
CA GLU A 34 23.59 37.69 7.51
C GLU A 34 23.27 36.23 7.83
N GLN A 35 22.01 35.90 8.13
CA GLN A 35 21.55 34.52 8.29
C GLN A 35 21.74 33.70 7.02
N ILE A 36 21.45 34.26 5.84
CA ILE A 36 21.69 33.60 4.55
C ILE A 36 23.19 33.36 4.33
N ARG A 37 24.05 34.32 4.68
CA ARG A 37 25.50 34.17 4.58
C ARG A 37 26.03 33.09 5.53
N GLN A 38 25.54 33.06 6.76
CA GLN A 38 25.87 32.02 7.73
C GLN A 38 25.41 30.63 7.28
N MET A 39 24.16 30.51 6.79
CA MET A 39 23.68 29.26 6.20
C MET A 39 24.55 28.82 5.03
N LYS A 40 24.86 29.73 4.09
CA LYS A 40 25.69 29.40 2.93
C LYS A 40 27.05 28.85 3.36
N ASN A 41 27.70 29.48 4.32
CA ASN A 41 28.99 29.03 4.85
C ASN A 41 28.87 27.67 5.56
N ASP A 42 27.81 27.44 6.35
CA ASP A 42 27.57 26.14 6.99
C ASP A 42 27.34 25.04 5.94
N TYR A 43 26.55 25.31 4.90
CA TYR A 43 26.32 24.38 3.79
C TYR A 43 27.60 24.07 3.00
N GLU A 44 28.40 25.08 2.64
CA GLU A 44 29.68 24.86 1.95
C GLU A 44 30.63 23.99 2.79
N SER A 45 30.66 24.18 4.11
CA SER A 45 31.48 23.34 5.00
C SER A 45 31.00 21.88 5.04
N ARG A 46 29.68 21.65 5.06
CA ARG A 46 29.09 20.31 5.05
C ARG A 46 29.32 19.61 3.71
N ILE A 47 29.24 20.34 2.61
CA ILE A 47 29.51 19.79 1.26
C ILE A 47 30.97 19.32 1.19
N GLN A 48 31.93 20.14 1.61
CA GLN A 48 33.34 19.75 1.63
C GLN A 48 33.60 18.53 2.54
N ALA A 49 32.94 18.46 3.70
CA ALA A 49 33.05 17.31 4.60
C ALA A 49 32.48 16.03 3.98
N LEU A 50 31.39 16.12 3.23
CA LEU A 50 30.79 15.00 2.51
C LEU A 50 31.62 14.56 1.32
N GLU A 51 32.17 15.50 0.54
CA GLU A 51 33.08 15.21 -0.56
C GLU A 51 34.33 14.47 -0.08
N LYS A 52 34.89 14.90 1.06
CA LYS A 52 36.03 14.22 1.69
C LYS A 52 35.69 12.79 2.12
N ARG A 53 34.53 12.59 2.77
CA ARG A 53 34.05 11.24 3.15
C ARG A 53 33.79 10.35 1.94
N LEU A 54 33.28 10.91 0.85
CA LEU A 54 33.06 10.18 -0.39
C LEU A 54 34.39 9.72 -1.00
N ALA A 55 35.40 10.60 -1.04
CA ALA A 55 36.73 10.25 -1.52
C ALA A 55 37.39 9.16 -0.66
N GLU A 56 37.26 9.25 0.67
CA GLU A 56 37.72 8.22 1.61
C GLU A 56 37.03 6.87 1.37
N ALA A 57 35.70 6.87 1.24
CA ALA A 57 34.93 5.65 0.95
C ALA A 57 35.24 5.04 -0.43
N GLN A 58 35.44 5.86 -1.46
CA GLN A 58 35.81 5.38 -2.80
C GLN A 58 37.22 4.79 -2.84
N SER A 59 38.14 5.30 -2.03
CA SER A 59 39.49 4.74 -1.90
C SER A 59 39.51 3.38 -1.20
N GLN A 60 38.53 3.10 -0.33
CA GLN A 60 38.37 1.83 0.38
C GLN A 60 37.66 0.74 -0.47
N GLN A 61 37.02 1.09 -1.59
CA GLN A 61 36.26 0.16 -2.44
C GLN A 61 37.10 -0.59 -3.50
N LYS A 62 38.43 -0.43 -3.54
CA LYS A 62 39.32 -1.26 -4.36
C LYS A 62 39.95 -2.40 -3.55
N VAL A 63 39.12 -3.34 -3.08
CA VAL A 63 39.58 -4.67 -2.64
C VAL A 63 38.59 -5.72 -3.18
N PRO A 64 39.06 -6.75 -3.91
CA PRO A 64 38.20 -7.75 -4.53
C PRO A 64 37.53 -8.66 -3.49
N VAL A 65 36.25 -8.91 -3.74
CA VAL A 65 35.34 -9.72 -2.92
C VAL A 65 35.77 -11.18 -2.94
N THR A 66 36.12 -11.74 -1.77
CA THR A 66 36.16 -13.19 -1.53
C THR A 66 34.99 -13.53 -0.61
N PRO A 67 34.03 -14.40 -1.01
CA PRO A 67 32.90 -14.72 -0.16
C PRO A 67 33.34 -15.75 0.88
N THR A 68 33.49 -15.33 2.14
CA THR A 68 33.52 -16.26 3.28
C THR A 68 32.20 -16.16 4.02
N ALA A 69 31.50 -17.29 4.06
CA ALA A 69 30.31 -17.51 4.86
C ALA A 69 30.64 -17.36 6.35
N ALA A 70 29.83 -16.58 7.06
CA ALA A 70 29.68 -16.66 8.50
C ALA A 70 28.31 -16.13 8.89
N ALA A 71 27.45 -17.03 9.36
CA ALA A 71 26.19 -16.69 10.00
C ALA A 71 26.43 -15.93 11.31
N PRO A 72 25.60 -14.92 11.65
CA PRO A 72 25.47 -14.47 13.02
C PRO A 72 24.21 -15.03 13.69
N GLN A 73 24.42 -15.40 14.94
CA GLN A 73 23.49 -16.04 15.85
C GLN A 73 22.42 -15.07 16.38
N LEU A 74 21.34 -15.70 16.82
CA LEU A 74 20.15 -15.15 17.46
C LEU A 74 20.49 -14.32 18.70
N VAL A 75 19.89 -13.14 18.80
CA VAL A 75 19.69 -12.42 20.06
C VAL A 75 18.22 -11.98 20.11
N GLU A 76 17.45 -12.60 21.00
CA GLU A 76 16.08 -12.19 21.34
C GLU A 76 16.08 -10.99 22.31
N VAL A 77 15.23 -9.99 22.04
CA VAL A 77 14.69 -9.00 23.01
C VAL A 77 13.26 -8.62 22.51
N PRO A 78 12.26 -8.39 23.40
CA PRO A 78 10.85 -8.69 23.13
C PRO A 78 10.01 -7.55 22.48
N ALA A 79 8.78 -7.92 22.13
CA ALA A 79 7.70 -7.23 21.41
C ALA A 79 7.46 -5.72 21.66
N MET A 80 7.05 -5.01 20.58
CA MET A 80 6.03 -3.96 20.66
C MET A 80 5.30 -3.80 19.32
N ALA A 81 3.96 -3.78 19.39
CA ALA A 81 3.06 -3.58 18.26
C ALA A 81 3.00 -2.11 17.83
N ALA A 82 3.13 -1.86 16.52
CA ALA A 82 2.62 -0.67 15.86
C ALA A 82 2.31 -1.01 14.39
N ALA A 83 1.14 -0.59 13.91
CA ALA A 83 0.62 -0.90 12.59
C ALA A 83 1.61 -0.55 11.45
N PRO A 84 1.72 -1.36 10.38
CA PRO A 84 2.49 -0.95 9.22
C PRO A 84 1.66 0.05 8.42
N VAL A 85 1.86 1.34 8.70
CA VAL A 85 2.22 2.22 7.57
C VAL A 85 3.57 1.66 7.13
N PRO A 86 3.83 1.34 5.85
CA PRO A 86 5.16 0.90 5.45
C PRO A 86 6.12 2.04 5.76
N ALA A 87 6.74 1.96 6.95
CA ALA A 87 7.94 2.68 7.28
C ALA A 87 8.93 2.21 6.25
N ALA A 88 9.45 3.15 5.47
CA ALA A 88 10.58 2.93 4.58
C ALA A 88 11.57 2.03 5.33
N ALA A 89 11.72 0.79 4.86
CA ALA A 89 12.76 -0.08 5.37
C ALA A 89 14.05 0.73 5.34
N ALA A 90 14.70 0.82 6.50
CA ALA A 90 16.01 1.44 6.62
C ALA A 90 16.95 0.66 5.69
N SER A 91 17.04 1.14 4.45
CA SER A 91 17.96 0.59 3.48
C SER A 91 19.36 1.03 3.89
N ASN A 92 20.24 0.04 4.06
CA ASN A 92 21.64 0.24 3.72
C ASN A 92 21.66 0.93 2.35
N GLY A 93 22.14 2.18 2.34
CA GLY A 93 21.99 3.18 1.27
C GLY A 93 21.41 2.70 -0.06
N ASN A 94 20.09 2.83 -0.23
CA ASN A 94 19.49 2.66 -1.55
C ASN A 94 19.77 3.91 -2.40
N GLY A 95 20.94 3.94 -3.06
CA GLY A 95 21.35 4.97 -3.99
C GLY A 95 20.70 4.88 -5.38
N PHE A 96 19.72 3.99 -5.57
CA PHE A 96 19.00 3.80 -6.84
C PHE A 96 17.60 4.43 -6.79
N ASN A 97 17.27 5.20 -7.84
CA ASN A 97 15.90 5.58 -8.20
C ASN A 97 15.64 5.00 -9.59
N PRO A 98 14.87 3.90 -9.74
CA PRO A 98 13.97 3.31 -8.74
C PRO A 98 14.66 2.47 -7.67
N ALA A 99 14.09 2.45 -6.47
CA ALA A 99 14.34 1.44 -5.47
C ALA A 99 13.79 0.08 -5.94
N ILE A 100 14.56 -0.99 -5.75
CA ILE A 100 14.20 -2.35 -6.17
C ILE A 100 14.19 -3.26 -4.93
N SER A 101 13.15 -4.07 -4.78
CA SER A 101 13.02 -5.08 -3.72
C SER A 101 12.59 -6.41 -4.34
N LEU A 102 13.18 -7.51 -3.89
CA LEU A 102 12.83 -8.88 -4.27
C LEU A 102 12.50 -9.68 -3.02
N ILE A 103 11.31 -10.25 -2.99
CA ILE A 103 10.82 -11.13 -1.93
C ILE A 103 10.60 -12.50 -2.55
N LEU A 104 11.16 -13.55 -1.95
CA LEU A 104 11.03 -14.92 -2.43
C LEU A 104 10.23 -15.74 -1.42
N GLY A 105 9.11 -16.29 -1.88
CA GLY A 105 8.25 -17.17 -1.10
C GLY A 105 8.41 -18.63 -1.54
N GLY A 106 8.41 -19.54 -0.58
CA GLY A 106 8.42 -20.98 -0.82
C GLY A 106 7.54 -21.68 0.20
N THR A 107 6.79 -22.70 -0.23
CA THR A 107 5.86 -23.44 0.64
C THR A 107 6.07 -24.94 0.51
N TYR A 108 5.77 -25.67 1.59
CA TYR A 108 5.66 -27.13 1.59
C TYR A 108 4.32 -27.52 2.19
N ALA A 109 3.48 -28.20 1.40
CA ALA A 109 2.15 -28.61 1.84
C ALA A 109 1.98 -30.13 1.80
N HIS A 110 1.65 -30.72 2.96
CA HIS A 110 1.31 -32.15 3.07
C HIS A 110 -0.20 -32.33 3.32
N ILE A 111 -0.98 -32.37 2.24
CA ILE A 111 -2.44 -32.35 2.29
C ILE A 111 -3.01 -33.72 1.87
N LYS A 112 -3.84 -34.32 2.73
CA LYS A 112 -4.49 -35.62 2.47
C LYS A 112 -5.56 -35.55 1.38
N GLN A 113 -6.38 -34.51 1.39
CA GLN A 113 -7.43 -34.29 0.40
C GLN A 113 -6.86 -33.70 -0.88
N ASP A 114 -7.49 -33.99 -2.02
CA ASP A 114 -7.06 -33.45 -3.31
C ASP A 114 -7.37 -31.95 -3.36
N PRO A 115 -6.35 -31.07 -3.49
CA PRO A 115 -6.57 -29.62 -3.50
C PRO A 115 -7.40 -29.16 -4.70
N THR A 116 -7.41 -29.89 -5.82
CA THR A 116 -8.23 -29.53 -7.00
C THR A 116 -9.74 -29.67 -6.72
N GLN A 117 -10.09 -30.51 -5.74
CA GLN A 117 -11.45 -30.77 -5.30
C GLN A 117 -11.89 -29.83 -4.16
N TYR A 118 -11.03 -28.90 -3.73
CA TYR A 118 -11.34 -28.00 -2.62
C TYR A 118 -12.48 -27.04 -2.98
N ARG A 119 -13.48 -26.93 -2.11
CA ARG A 119 -14.62 -26.01 -2.26
C ARG A 119 -15.04 -25.46 -0.90
N LEU A 120 -15.47 -24.20 -0.86
CA LEU A 120 -16.18 -23.64 0.29
C LEU A 120 -17.68 -23.86 0.10
N GLN A 121 -18.25 -24.81 0.85
CA GLN A 121 -19.68 -25.13 0.74
C GLN A 121 -20.56 -23.91 0.98
N GLY A 122 -21.51 -23.68 0.07
CA GLY A 122 -22.41 -22.53 0.09
C GLY A 122 -21.84 -21.24 -0.51
N PHE A 123 -20.61 -21.26 -1.04
CA PHE A 123 -19.97 -20.11 -1.66
C PHE A 123 -19.53 -20.40 -3.10
N MET A 124 -19.93 -19.53 -4.02
CA MET A 124 -19.37 -19.49 -5.37
C MET A 124 -18.02 -18.76 -5.33
N THR A 125 -16.94 -19.50 -5.11
CA THR A 125 -15.58 -18.95 -5.05
C THR A 125 -15.03 -18.65 -6.45
N GLY A 126 -14.04 -17.77 -6.51
CA GLY A 126 -13.21 -17.49 -7.67
C GLY A 126 -11.87 -16.92 -7.22
N GLY A 127 -10.91 -16.77 -8.13
CA GLY A 127 -9.55 -16.34 -7.76
C GLY A 127 -8.74 -17.46 -7.11
N GLU A 128 -7.86 -17.07 -6.19
CA GLU A 128 -6.90 -17.96 -5.53
C GLU A 128 -7.49 -18.42 -4.18
N VAL A 129 -8.06 -19.63 -4.19
CA VAL A 129 -8.81 -20.19 -3.07
C VAL A 129 -8.34 -21.61 -2.77
N GLY A 130 -8.28 -21.95 -1.49
CA GLY A 130 -7.84 -23.24 -0.99
C GLY A 130 -6.37 -23.29 -0.57
N PRO A 131 -5.90 -24.47 -0.15
CA PRO A 131 -4.61 -24.65 0.54
C PRO A 131 -3.39 -24.71 -0.42
N GLY A 132 -3.55 -24.28 -1.67
CA GLY A 132 -2.53 -24.39 -2.70
C GLY A 132 -2.20 -25.83 -3.14
N SER A 133 -1.07 -25.97 -3.83
CA SER A 133 -0.57 -27.23 -4.37
C SER A 133 0.09 -28.10 -3.29
N ARG A 134 0.06 -29.43 -3.45
CA ARG A 134 0.80 -30.37 -2.59
C ARG A 134 2.32 -30.26 -2.82
N SER A 135 3.10 -30.74 -1.87
CA SER A 135 4.57 -30.81 -1.93
C SER A 135 5.24 -29.42 -1.90
N PHE A 136 6.51 -29.37 -2.33
CA PHE A 136 7.28 -28.14 -2.49
C PHE A 136 6.74 -27.31 -3.64
N ASN A 137 6.44 -26.03 -3.39
CA ASN A 137 5.98 -25.08 -4.39
C ASN A 137 6.65 -23.71 -4.19
N LEU A 138 6.73 -22.95 -5.28
CA LEU A 138 7.02 -21.53 -5.17
C LEU A 138 5.80 -20.86 -4.53
N GLY A 139 6.01 -20.18 -3.40
CA GLY A 139 4.97 -19.33 -2.81
C GLY A 139 4.89 -18.00 -3.56
N GLU A 140 4.14 -17.04 -3.02
CA GLU A 140 4.14 -15.68 -3.55
C GLU A 140 5.56 -15.09 -3.48
N SER A 141 6.14 -14.87 -4.65
CA SER A 141 7.41 -14.17 -4.82
C SER A 141 7.14 -12.87 -5.55
N GLU A 142 7.70 -11.77 -5.06
CA GLU A 142 7.38 -10.43 -5.56
C GLU A 142 8.65 -9.67 -5.93
N LEU A 143 8.60 -8.99 -7.08
CA LEU A 143 9.60 -8.02 -7.51
C LEU A 143 8.95 -6.64 -7.56
N THR A 144 9.40 -5.74 -6.68
CA THR A 144 8.86 -4.39 -6.57
C THR A 144 9.88 -3.35 -7.02
N PHE A 145 9.42 -2.44 -7.87
CA PHE A 145 10.12 -1.20 -8.23
C PHE A 145 9.32 -0.03 -7.66
N SER A 146 10.00 0.90 -6.99
CA SER A 146 9.37 2.14 -6.51
C SER A 146 10.26 3.34 -6.77
N ALA A 147 9.66 4.45 -7.19
CA ALA A 147 10.41 5.65 -7.58
C ALA A 147 9.65 6.92 -7.22
N ASN A 148 10.40 7.97 -6.88
CA ASN A 148 9.87 9.32 -6.94
C ASN A 148 9.89 9.77 -8.40
N ILE A 149 8.71 10.11 -8.94
CA ILE A 149 8.57 10.64 -10.29
C ILE A 149 8.97 12.11 -10.29
N ASP A 150 8.42 12.87 -9.34
CA ASP A 150 8.76 14.27 -9.07
C ASP A 150 8.51 14.62 -7.60
N HIS A 151 8.42 15.91 -7.27
CA HIS A 151 8.10 16.39 -5.92
C HIS A 151 6.67 16.04 -5.45
N MET A 152 5.72 15.87 -6.37
CA MET A 152 4.29 15.63 -6.10
C MET A 152 3.88 14.17 -6.26
N PHE A 153 4.63 13.36 -6.99
CA PHE A 153 4.22 11.99 -7.33
C PHE A 153 5.31 10.95 -7.08
N SER A 154 4.88 9.77 -6.64
CA SER A 154 5.68 8.55 -6.60
C SER A 154 4.95 7.44 -7.34
N GLY A 155 5.70 6.53 -7.94
CA GLY A 155 5.17 5.34 -8.61
C GLY A 155 5.64 4.06 -7.94
N GLN A 156 4.83 3.01 -8.04
CA GLN A 156 5.19 1.65 -7.65
C GLN A 156 4.69 0.66 -8.69
N LEU A 157 5.52 -0.35 -8.98
CA LEU A 157 5.21 -1.48 -9.84
C LEU A 157 5.66 -2.77 -9.14
N THR A 158 4.72 -3.66 -8.86
CA THR A 158 4.95 -4.96 -8.22
C THR A 158 4.54 -6.07 -9.18
N PHE A 159 5.50 -6.96 -9.47
CA PHE A 159 5.24 -8.21 -10.18
C PHE A 159 5.15 -9.36 -9.19
N ALA A 160 4.11 -10.17 -9.31
CA ALA A 160 3.97 -11.41 -8.57
C ALA A 160 4.35 -12.59 -9.48
N LEU A 161 5.16 -13.51 -8.95
CA LEU A 161 5.46 -14.80 -9.54
C LEU A 161 4.65 -15.87 -8.80
N GLY A 162 3.75 -16.51 -9.53
CA GLY A 162 2.90 -17.58 -9.01
C GLY A 162 3.59 -18.94 -9.00
N SER A 163 3.00 -19.87 -8.24
CA SER A 163 3.45 -21.28 -8.18
C SER A 163 3.42 -22.01 -9.52
N ASP A 164 2.66 -21.49 -10.49
CA ASP A 164 2.51 -21.99 -11.85
C ASP A 164 3.57 -21.44 -12.83
N ASN A 165 4.60 -20.75 -12.31
CA ASN A 165 5.62 -20.03 -13.08
C ASN A 165 5.06 -18.89 -13.94
N SER A 166 3.85 -18.41 -13.67
CA SER A 166 3.33 -17.20 -14.31
C SER A 166 3.84 -15.96 -13.60
N ALA A 167 4.10 -14.90 -14.38
CA ALA A 167 4.38 -13.58 -13.86
C ALA A 167 3.20 -12.67 -14.19
N SER A 168 2.71 -11.94 -13.18
CA SER A 168 1.60 -11.01 -13.35
C SER A 168 1.86 -9.69 -12.65
N VAL A 169 1.22 -8.62 -13.13
CA VAL A 169 1.26 -7.32 -12.44
C VAL A 169 0.23 -7.33 -11.31
N GLU A 170 0.73 -7.32 -10.08
CA GLU A 170 -0.08 -7.30 -8.88
C GLU A 170 -0.53 -5.88 -8.54
N GLU A 171 0.42 -4.94 -8.49
CA GLU A 171 0.18 -3.52 -8.29
C GLU A 171 0.97 -2.69 -9.31
N ALA A 172 0.34 -1.62 -9.80
CA ALA A 172 0.96 -0.65 -10.70
C ALA A 172 0.24 0.67 -10.54
N PHE A 173 0.75 1.56 -9.71
CA PHE A 173 0.05 2.79 -9.37
C PHE A 173 0.98 3.99 -9.23
N ILE A 174 0.39 5.17 -9.37
CA ILE A 174 0.96 6.45 -9.00
C ILE A 174 0.25 6.96 -7.76
N GLN A 175 0.99 7.55 -6.84
CA GLN A 175 0.48 8.15 -5.62
C GLN A 175 0.90 9.62 -5.53
N ALA A 176 -0.06 10.47 -5.18
CA ALA A 176 0.20 11.87 -4.87
C ALA A 176 0.79 11.99 -3.47
N LYS A 177 1.84 12.81 -3.34
CA LYS A 177 2.58 13.10 -2.10
C LYS A 177 2.22 14.48 -1.59
N GLY A 178 2.32 14.66 -0.27
CA GLY A 178 2.26 15.99 0.35
C GLY A 178 0.91 16.69 0.22
N LEU A 179 -0.18 15.97 -0.03
CA LEU A 179 -1.51 16.57 0.02
C LEU A 179 -1.80 17.01 1.46
N ALA A 180 -2.25 18.26 1.60
CA ALA A 180 -2.53 18.83 2.91
C ALA A 180 -3.62 18.03 3.66
N GLY A 181 -3.52 18.05 4.99
CA GLY A 181 -4.56 17.50 5.87
C GLY A 181 -4.66 15.98 5.89
N GLY A 182 -3.57 15.24 5.65
CA GLY A 182 -3.54 13.77 5.80
C GLY A 182 -4.21 13.00 4.66
N THR A 183 -4.40 13.65 3.50
CA THR A 183 -5.01 13.02 2.32
C THR A 183 -3.96 12.26 1.51
N ASN A 184 -4.34 11.10 0.98
CA ASN A 184 -3.54 10.30 0.06
C ASN A 184 -4.41 9.91 -1.13
N LEU A 185 -3.92 10.19 -2.35
CA LEU A 185 -4.59 9.81 -3.59
C LEU A 185 -3.70 8.82 -4.34
N LYS A 186 -4.29 7.71 -4.78
CA LYS A 186 -3.65 6.65 -5.56
C LYS A 186 -4.46 6.40 -6.83
N ALA A 187 -3.78 6.20 -7.95
CA ALA A 187 -4.38 5.89 -9.25
C ALA A 187 -3.61 4.76 -9.95
N GLY A 188 -4.32 3.78 -10.49
CA GLY A 188 -3.74 2.62 -11.17
C GLY A 188 -4.29 1.30 -10.62
N ARG A 189 -3.50 0.23 -10.71
CA ARG A 189 -3.80 -1.08 -10.12
C ARG A 189 -3.31 -1.14 -8.68
N PHE A 190 -4.19 -1.50 -7.76
CA PHE A 190 -3.84 -1.63 -6.34
C PHE A 190 -4.71 -2.65 -5.61
N LEU A 191 -4.19 -3.15 -4.48
CA LEU A 191 -4.97 -3.89 -3.48
C LEU A 191 -5.92 -2.95 -2.74
N SER A 192 -7.20 -3.30 -2.68
CA SER A 192 -8.22 -2.49 -2.02
C SER A 192 -8.00 -2.40 -0.51
N GLY A 193 -8.36 -1.27 0.09
CA GLY A 193 -8.31 -1.03 1.53
C GLY A 193 -9.47 -1.66 2.33
N ILE A 194 -10.30 -2.50 1.72
CA ILE A 194 -11.35 -3.23 2.44
C ILE A 194 -10.76 -4.25 3.42
N GLY A 195 -11.41 -4.43 4.57
CA GLY A 195 -10.88 -5.29 5.62
C GLY A 195 -9.50 -4.84 6.16
N TYR A 196 -8.91 -5.71 6.97
CA TYR A 196 -7.59 -5.51 7.56
C TYR A 196 -6.47 -6.08 6.67
N MET A 197 -6.69 -7.27 6.10
CA MET A 197 -5.66 -8.05 5.41
C MET A 197 -5.60 -7.80 3.91
N ASN A 198 -6.66 -7.28 3.29
CA ASN A 198 -6.73 -7.23 1.82
C ASN A 198 -5.62 -6.39 1.19
N SER A 199 -5.22 -5.31 1.86
CA SER A 199 -4.16 -4.40 1.39
C SER A 199 -2.76 -4.84 1.80
N GLN A 200 -2.61 -6.06 2.32
CA GLN A 200 -1.34 -6.65 2.73
C GLN A 200 -1.04 -7.82 1.80
N HIS A 201 0.19 -7.89 1.31
CA HIS A 201 0.69 -8.99 0.49
C HIS A 201 0.87 -10.27 1.32
N ALA A 202 0.74 -11.46 0.73
CA ALA A 202 0.69 -12.69 1.52
C ALA A 202 1.97 -12.97 2.30
N HIS A 203 3.12 -12.47 1.83
CA HIS A 203 4.40 -12.59 2.54
C HIS A 203 4.42 -11.88 3.92
N THR A 204 3.43 -11.04 4.22
CA THR A 204 3.28 -10.37 5.52
C THR A 204 2.25 -11.01 6.44
N TRP A 205 1.52 -12.02 5.95
CA TRP A 205 0.50 -12.70 6.74
C TRP A 205 1.12 -13.67 7.75
N ASP A 206 0.47 -13.83 8.91
CA ASP A 206 0.86 -14.81 9.91
C ASP A 206 0.60 -16.26 9.46
N PHE A 207 -0.26 -16.44 8.44
CA PHE A 207 -0.65 -17.71 7.87
C PHE A 207 -0.36 -17.74 6.37
N VAL A 208 -0.02 -18.93 5.86
CA VAL A 208 0.27 -19.15 4.43
C VAL A 208 -0.95 -18.85 3.55
N ASP A 209 -2.15 -19.17 4.04
CA ASP A 209 -3.40 -18.97 3.30
C ASP A 209 -4.18 -17.75 3.82
N ALA A 210 -4.86 -17.06 2.91
CA ALA A 210 -5.82 -16.03 3.29
C ALA A 210 -6.94 -16.62 4.18
N PRO A 211 -7.49 -15.89 5.17
CA PRO A 211 -8.60 -16.38 5.97
C PRO A 211 -9.81 -16.74 5.10
N LEU A 212 -10.59 -17.75 5.53
CA LEU A 212 -11.73 -18.27 4.76
C LEU A 212 -12.74 -17.19 4.31
N ALA A 213 -12.95 -16.14 5.12
CA ALA A 213 -13.82 -15.03 4.74
C ALA A 213 -13.28 -14.27 3.51
N TYR A 214 -11.97 -14.05 3.42
CA TYR A 214 -11.34 -13.40 2.27
C TYR A 214 -11.39 -14.31 1.04
N GLN A 215 -11.14 -15.61 1.21
CA GLN A 215 -11.30 -16.59 0.13
C GLN A 215 -12.74 -16.64 -0.40
N ALA A 216 -13.73 -16.69 0.49
CA ALA A 216 -15.15 -16.80 0.15
C ALA A 216 -15.69 -15.56 -0.57
N PHE A 217 -15.37 -14.37 -0.08
CA PHE A 217 -16.00 -13.12 -0.52
C PHE A 217 -15.15 -12.30 -1.50
N LEU A 218 -13.82 -12.42 -1.43
CA LEU A 218 -12.87 -11.62 -2.21
C LEU A 218 -11.98 -12.45 -3.14
N GLY A 219 -12.05 -13.79 -3.06
CA GLY A 219 -11.24 -14.67 -3.88
C GLY A 219 -9.76 -14.65 -3.51
N GLY A 220 -9.48 -14.49 -2.21
CA GLY A 220 -8.12 -14.32 -1.67
C GLY A 220 -7.85 -12.85 -1.38
N GLN A 221 -7.43 -12.11 -2.41
CA GLN A 221 -7.19 -10.67 -2.33
C GLN A 221 -7.91 -9.92 -3.45
N TYR A 222 -8.68 -8.89 -3.06
CA TYR A 222 -9.37 -8.02 -4.00
C TYR A 222 -8.44 -6.91 -4.49
N LYS A 223 -8.09 -6.97 -5.76
CA LYS A 223 -7.36 -5.92 -6.50
C LYS A 223 -8.23 -5.29 -7.57
N GLN A 224 -8.00 -4.02 -7.87
CA GLN A 224 -8.72 -3.32 -8.93
C GLN A 224 -7.87 -2.25 -9.60
N ASP A 225 -8.27 -1.90 -10.83
CA ASP A 225 -7.70 -0.76 -11.56
C ASP A 225 -8.65 0.42 -11.37
N GLY A 226 -8.17 1.52 -10.80
CA GLY A 226 -9.04 2.64 -10.44
C GLY A 226 -8.37 3.78 -9.70
N LEU A 227 -9.17 4.46 -8.87
CA LEU A 227 -8.75 5.56 -8.00
C LEU A 227 -9.07 5.22 -6.55
N GLN A 228 -8.16 5.55 -5.64
CA GLN A 228 -8.34 5.45 -4.20
C GLN A 228 -8.01 6.80 -3.58
N ALA A 229 -8.88 7.23 -2.67
CA ALA A 229 -8.64 8.35 -1.78
C ALA A 229 -8.68 7.84 -0.34
N LYS A 230 -7.67 8.19 0.45
CA LYS A 230 -7.63 7.96 1.89
C LYS A 230 -7.41 9.28 2.59
N TRP A 231 -8.05 9.45 3.73
CA TRP A 231 -7.91 10.62 4.59
C TRP A 231 -7.71 10.15 6.02
N ILE A 232 -6.63 10.62 6.64
CA ILE A 232 -6.35 10.42 8.05
C ILE A 232 -6.73 11.70 8.80
N ALA A 233 -7.63 11.59 9.77
CA ALA A 233 -8.08 12.73 10.55
C ALA A 233 -6.94 13.24 11.47
N PRO A 234 -6.78 14.56 11.63
CA PRO A 234 -5.79 15.16 12.52
C PRO A 234 -6.30 15.11 13.97
N THR A 235 -6.42 13.90 14.51
CA THR A 235 -6.91 13.62 15.87
C THR A 235 -5.89 12.78 16.63
N ASP A 236 -5.89 12.85 17.95
CA ASP A 236 -4.99 12.05 18.80
C ASP A 236 -5.26 10.54 18.68
N THR A 237 -6.51 10.18 18.37
CA THR A 237 -6.92 8.82 18.03
C THR A 237 -6.75 8.60 16.53
N TYR A 238 -6.25 7.43 16.13
CA TYR A 238 -6.18 7.06 14.72
C TYR A 238 -7.59 6.96 14.15
N LEU A 239 -7.86 7.70 13.08
CA LEU A 239 -9.07 7.62 12.28
C LEU A 239 -8.70 7.78 10.81
N GLU A 240 -8.95 6.74 10.03
CA GLU A 240 -8.74 6.71 8.58
C GLU A 240 -10.08 6.44 7.90
N ILE A 241 -10.40 7.24 6.89
CA ILE A 241 -11.53 7.01 6.00
C ILE A 241 -10.98 6.87 4.59
N GLY A 242 -11.46 5.88 3.86
CA GLY A 242 -11.10 5.69 2.47
C GLY A 242 -12.29 5.40 1.57
N ALA A 243 -12.14 5.80 0.32
CA ALA A 243 -13.09 5.55 -0.74
C ALA A 243 -12.35 5.15 -2.02
N GLU A 244 -12.93 4.22 -2.76
CA GLU A 244 -12.34 3.66 -3.97
C GLU A 244 -13.40 3.54 -5.05
N ILE A 245 -13.00 3.79 -6.28
CA ILE A 245 -13.77 3.48 -7.48
C ILE A 245 -12.86 2.77 -8.48
N GLY A 246 -13.38 1.78 -9.18
CA GLY A 246 -12.56 1.00 -10.10
C GLY A 246 -13.34 0.25 -11.16
N ASN A 247 -12.59 -0.49 -11.97
CA ASN A 247 -13.11 -1.29 -13.07
C ASN A 247 -13.90 -2.54 -12.61
N GLY A 248 -13.77 -2.97 -11.34
CA GLY A 248 -14.53 -4.08 -10.77
C GLY A 248 -14.34 -5.43 -11.48
N GLY A 249 -13.24 -5.59 -12.21
CA GLY A 249 -13.00 -6.75 -13.06
C GLY A 249 -12.65 -8.04 -12.30
N SER A 250 -12.20 -7.90 -11.05
CA SER A 250 -11.81 -9.00 -10.18
C SER A 250 -13.00 -9.55 -9.40
N PHE A 251 -12.93 -10.81 -8.99
CA PHE A 251 -13.91 -11.44 -8.10
C PHE A 251 -14.12 -10.57 -6.84
N PRO A 252 -15.36 -10.32 -6.37
CA PRO A 252 -16.62 -10.97 -6.75
C PRO A 252 -17.35 -10.35 -7.96
N GLY A 253 -16.72 -9.39 -8.66
CA GLY A 253 -17.20 -8.80 -9.92
C GLY A 253 -16.68 -9.56 -11.16
N THR A 254 -16.94 -8.99 -12.35
CA THR A 254 -16.35 -9.43 -13.62
C THR A 254 -16.09 -8.23 -14.53
N SER A 255 -15.28 -8.40 -15.57
CA SER A 255 -15.17 -7.40 -16.64
C SER A 255 -16.46 -7.38 -17.46
N ARG A 256 -17.17 -6.25 -17.44
CA ARG A 256 -18.51 -6.12 -18.05
C ARG A 256 -18.51 -5.38 -19.38
N ASN A 257 -17.33 -5.07 -19.91
CA ASN A 257 -17.14 -4.25 -21.11
C ASN A 257 -18.00 -2.96 -21.10
N LYS A 258 -18.05 -2.28 -19.94
CA LYS A 258 -18.85 -1.07 -19.72
C LYS A 258 -17.98 0.05 -19.19
N ASN A 259 -18.22 1.25 -19.71
CA ASN A 259 -17.54 2.46 -19.25
C ASN A 259 -18.03 2.87 -17.86
N GLY A 260 -17.13 3.45 -17.06
CA GLY A 260 -17.44 4.03 -15.75
C GLY A 260 -16.97 3.22 -14.55
N ALA A 261 -17.40 3.65 -13.36
CA ALA A 261 -17.08 2.98 -12.09
C ALA A 261 -17.95 1.72 -11.92
N ASN A 262 -17.33 0.57 -12.11
CA ASN A 262 -17.98 -0.75 -12.04
C ASN A 262 -17.79 -1.43 -10.67
N ALA A 263 -16.88 -0.93 -9.85
CA ALA A 263 -16.78 -1.21 -8.42
C ALA A 263 -16.64 0.06 -7.61
N ALA A 264 -17.13 0.01 -6.37
CA ALA A 264 -16.93 1.04 -5.37
C ALA A 264 -16.66 0.40 -4.01
N ALA A 265 -15.72 0.94 -3.25
CA ALA A 265 -15.49 0.54 -1.87
C ALA A 265 -15.41 1.76 -0.96
N VAL A 266 -15.92 1.62 0.26
CA VAL A 266 -15.73 2.60 1.33
C VAL A 266 -15.32 1.86 2.59
N PHE A 267 -14.40 2.45 3.34
CA PHE A 267 -13.96 1.88 4.60
C PHE A 267 -13.61 2.99 5.58
N ALA A 268 -13.78 2.66 6.86
CA ALA A 268 -13.38 3.51 7.97
C ALA A 268 -12.67 2.63 9.00
N ARG A 269 -11.56 3.11 9.51
CA ARG A 269 -10.75 2.42 10.51
C ARG A 269 -10.46 3.40 11.63
N THR A 270 -10.51 2.91 12.85
CA THR A 270 -10.10 3.67 14.02
C THR A 270 -9.25 2.81 14.93
N GLY A 271 -8.41 3.44 15.72
CA GLY A 271 -7.57 2.75 16.66
C GLY A 271 -6.89 3.71 17.61
N GLY A 272 -6.25 3.14 18.62
CA GLY A 272 -5.48 3.90 19.58
C GLY A 272 -4.67 2.97 20.46
N ASP A 273 -3.91 3.56 21.35
CA ASP A 273 -3.04 2.83 22.26
C ASP A 273 -3.76 2.54 23.58
N ILE A 274 -3.50 1.35 24.13
CA ILE A 274 -3.92 0.91 25.46
C ILE A 274 -2.64 0.76 26.28
N GLY A 275 -2.31 1.81 27.04
CA GLY A 275 -1.05 1.87 27.78
C GLY A 275 0.16 2.03 26.86
N ALA A 276 1.32 1.56 27.31
CA ALA A 276 2.60 1.78 26.59
C ALA A 276 2.95 0.70 25.56
N SER A 277 2.26 -0.45 25.57
CA SER A 277 2.69 -1.63 24.80
C SER A 277 1.58 -2.36 24.05
N SER A 278 0.34 -1.87 24.12
CA SER A 278 -0.79 -2.48 23.42
C SER A 278 -1.49 -1.41 22.59
N SER A 279 -2.02 -1.81 21.45
CA SER A 279 -2.88 -0.97 20.62
C SER A 279 -4.08 -1.77 20.15
N TRP A 280 -5.16 -1.08 19.82
CA TRP A 280 -6.36 -1.68 19.26
C TRP A 280 -6.69 -1.02 17.93
N ARG A 281 -7.27 -1.80 17.03
CA ARG A 281 -7.78 -1.30 15.75
C ARG A 281 -9.11 -1.96 15.44
N ALA A 282 -10.09 -1.14 15.10
CA ALA A 282 -11.38 -1.57 14.60
C ALA A 282 -11.61 -0.96 13.23
N GLY A 283 -12.37 -1.64 12.38
CA GLY A 283 -12.68 -1.11 11.06
C GLY A 283 -13.96 -1.70 10.50
N ILE A 284 -14.60 -0.91 9.65
CA ILE A 284 -15.74 -1.29 8.85
C ILE A 284 -15.41 -1.04 7.39
N SER A 285 -15.88 -1.91 6.51
CA SER A 285 -15.71 -1.75 5.08
C SER A 285 -16.94 -2.26 4.34
N TYR A 286 -17.26 -1.61 3.24
CA TYR A 286 -18.32 -1.99 2.33
C TYR A 286 -17.76 -1.98 0.91
N LEU A 287 -17.84 -3.12 0.24
CA LEU A 287 -17.49 -3.27 -1.16
C LEU A 287 -18.78 -3.43 -1.95
N ARG A 288 -18.83 -2.87 -3.15
CA ARG A 288 -19.89 -3.14 -4.10
C ARG A 288 -19.28 -3.37 -5.47
N THR A 289 -19.58 -4.53 -6.06
CA THR A 289 -19.21 -4.88 -7.42
C THR A 289 -20.43 -5.34 -8.20
N ARG A 290 -20.25 -5.54 -9.50
CA ARG A 290 -21.26 -6.15 -10.36
C ARG A 290 -20.59 -7.23 -11.20
N ALA A 291 -21.25 -8.36 -11.28
CA ALA A 291 -20.89 -9.46 -12.14
C ALA A 291 -21.90 -9.55 -13.30
N GLU A 292 -21.37 -9.93 -14.45
CA GLU A 292 -22.09 -10.34 -15.66
C GLU A 292 -21.44 -11.64 -16.10
N ASP A 293 -22.26 -12.68 -16.14
CA ASP A 293 -21.93 -14.06 -16.51
C ASP A 293 -20.67 -14.60 -15.84
N ARG A 294 -20.55 -14.38 -14.51
CA ARG A 294 -19.46 -14.94 -13.72
C ARG A 294 -19.63 -16.45 -13.61
N VAL A 295 -18.89 -17.18 -14.44
CA VAL A 295 -18.91 -18.64 -14.49
C VAL A 295 -18.35 -19.22 -13.19
N HIS A 296 -19.01 -20.28 -12.72
CA HIS A 296 -18.60 -21.12 -11.62
C HIS A 296 -18.78 -22.59 -12.05
N THR A 297 -17.73 -23.38 -11.90
CA THR A 297 -17.73 -24.79 -12.31
C THR A 297 -17.73 -25.69 -11.08
N GLU A 298 -18.76 -26.51 -10.97
CA GLU A 298 -18.89 -27.54 -9.94
C GLU A 298 -17.96 -28.73 -10.20
N LEU A 299 -17.82 -29.61 -9.20
CA LEU A 299 -16.95 -30.79 -9.29
C LEU A 299 -17.42 -31.82 -10.33
N ASP A 300 -18.73 -31.86 -10.60
CA ASP A 300 -19.32 -32.74 -11.62
C ASP A 300 -19.18 -32.17 -13.05
N GLY A 301 -18.53 -31.01 -13.20
CA GLY A 301 -18.35 -30.31 -14.46
C GLY A 301 -19.55 -29.48 -14.89
N SER A 302 -20.61 -29.39 -14.07
CA SER A 302 -21.70 -28.46 -14.34
C SER A 302 -21.25 -27.01 -14.15
N GLU A 303 -21.72 -26.13 -15.04
CA GLU A 303 -21.39 -24.71 -15.02
C GLU A 303 -22.63 -23.87 -14.70
N PHE A 304 -22.45 -22.91 -13.80
CA PHE A 304 -23.44 -21.90 -13.45
C PHE A 304 -22.84 -20.52 -13.67
N ALA A 305 -23.66 -19.57 -14.09
CA ALA A 305 -23.23 -18.19 -14.25
C ALA A 305 -24.00 -17.27 -13.30
N PHE A 306 -23.27 -16.40 -12.60
CA PHE A 306 -23.86 -15.36 -11.77
C PHE A 306 -23.82 -14.01 -12.50
N SER A 307 -25.01 -13.43 -12.70
CA SER A 307 -25.22 -12.07 -13.21
C SER A 307 -25.99 -11.27 -12.17
N GLY A 308 -25.35 -10.26 -11.56
CA GLY A 308 -25.94 -9.58 -10.43
C GLY A 308 -25.00 -8.61 -9.72
N ARG A 309 -25.51 -8.00 -8.64
CA ARG A 309 -24.71 -7.15 -7.76
C ARG A 309 -24.16 -8.01 -6.62
N SER A 310 -22.90 -7.78 -6.25
CA SER A 310 -22.26 -8.37 -5.08
C SER A 310 -21.90 -7.24 -4.12
N SER A 311 -22.25 -7.37 -2.83
CA SER A 311 -21.97 -6.39 -1.77
C SER A 311 -21.91 -7.03 -0.41
#